data_AF-A0A9D3RV86-F1
#
_entry.id   AF-A0A9D3RV86-F1
#
_cell.length_a   1.000
_cell.length_b   1.000
_cell.length_c   1.000
_cell.angle_alpha   90.00
_cell.angle_beta   90.00
_cell.angle_gamma   90.00
#
_symmetry.space_group_name_H-M   'P 1'
#
loop_
_entity.id
_entity.type
_entity.pdbx_description
1 polymer ?
#
loop_
_entity_poly.entity_id
_entity_poly.type
_entity_poly.pdbx_seq_one_letter_code
_entity_poly.pdbx_strand_id
1 'polypeptide(L)'
;MYWSATTAASGKQTVAKWSSLINHMHNIHTHEDPFFPKCVHPDLSETHGNKWFQPGNATVYKVEKALLNKRILKYVEKLSPQHQTSALEAFHSVILRFAPKNVHFPFVGMLCRYVKVPGKLIL
;
A
#
# COMPACT_ATOMS: atom_id res chain seq x y z
N MET A 1 4.20 -7.16 -4.59
CA MET A 1 4.19 -5.73 -4.12
C MET A 1 5.10 -5.63 -2.88
N TYR A 2 6.11 -4.74 -2.83
CA TYR A 2 7.13 -4.76 -1.73
C TYR A 2 6.76 -3.93 -0.48
N TRP A 3 5.77 -3.04 -0.54
CA TRP A 3 5.41 -2.16 0.59
C TRP A 3 3.91 -2.27 0.89
N SER A 4 3.54 -2.29 2.17
CA SER A 4 2.15 -2.31 2.65
C SER A 4 1.92 -1.25 3.73
N ALA A 5 0.70 -0.73 3.78
CA ALA A 5 0.24 0.24 4.77
C ALA A 5 -0.64 -0.45 5.82
N THR A 6 -0.04 -1.34 6.60
CA THR A 6 -0.75 -2.28 7.48
C THR A 6 -1.55 -1.63 8.60
N THR A 7 -1.24 -0.39 8.95
CA THR A 7 -1.96 0.35 10.00
C THR A 7 -3.19 1.10 9.47
N ALA A 8 -3.45 1.08 8.17
CA ALA A 8 -4.60 1.75 7.56
C ALA A 8 -5.58 0.71 6.99
N ALA A 9 -6.87 0.95 7.17
CA ALA A 9 -7.94 0.09 6.66
C ALA A 9 -8.36 0.45 5.21
N SER A 10 -7.98 1.63 4.72
CA SER A 10 -8.35 2.10 3.37
C SER A 10 -7.26 2.99 2.77
N GLY A 11 -7.23 3.08 1.44
CA GLY A 11 -6.31 3.97 0.72
C GLY A 11 -6.44 5.44 1.15
N LYS A 12 -7.67 5.92 1.40
CA LYS A 12 -7.93 7.27 1.92
C LYS A 12 -7.29 7.49 3.28
N GLN A 13 -7.44 6.53 4.19
CA GLN A 13 -6.78 6.57 5.49
C GLN A 13 -5.25 6.50 5.37
N THR A 14 -4.72 5.73 4.41
CA THR A 14 -3.28 5.69 4.13
C THR A 14 -2.77 7.06 3.69
N VAL A 15 -3.49 7.74 2.80
CA VAL A 15 -3.14 9.10 2.33
C VAL A 15 -3.24 10.12 3.47
N ALA A 16 -4.27 10.02 4.32
CA ALA A 16 -4.45 10.91 5.46
C ALA A 16 -3.28 10.77 6.46
N LYS A 17 -2.91 9.53 6.81
CA LYS A 17 -1.74 9.23 7.66
C LYS A 17 -0.42 9.65 7.04
N TRP A 18 -0.28 9.54 5.72
CA TRP A 18 0.93 9.95 5.01
C TRP A 18 1.08 11.48 5.01
N SER A 19 -0.01 12.18 4.70
CA SER A 19 -0.01 13.65 4.62
C SER A 19 0.17 14.29 6.00
N SER A 20 -0.33 13.64 7.06
CA SER A 20 -0.14 14.10 8.44
C SER A 20 1.30 14.06 8.94
N LEU A 21 2.23 13.39 8.24
CA LEU A 21 3.65 13.41 8.58
C LEU A 21 4.22 14.83 8.64
N ILE A 22 3.75 15.73 7.77
CA ILE A 22 4.18 17.14 7.77
C ILE A 22 3.76 17.82 9.07
N ASN A 23 2.51 17.65 9.47
CA ASN A 23 2.00 18.18 10.74
C ASN A 23 2.76 17.59 11.93
N HIS A 24 3.01 16.28 11.91
CA HIS A 24 3.74 15.59 12.97
C HIS A 24 5.18 16.11 13.10
N MET A 25 5.87 16.42 11.98
CA MET A 25 7.21 17.04 12.00
C MET A 25 7.23 18.40 12.70
N HIS A 26 6.09 19.09 12.72
CA HIS A 26 5.87 20.38 13.39
C HIS A 26 5.25 20.23 14.79
N ASN A 27 5.19 19.02 15.34
CA ASN A 27 4.53 18.71 16.61
C ASN A 27 3.02 19.00 16.62
N ILE A 28 2.38 19.01 15.45
CA ILE A 28 0.93 19.17 15.31
C ILE A 28 0.34 17.77 15.20
N HIS A 29 -0.36 17.32 16.25
CA HIS A 29 -0.89 15.95 16.36
C HIS A 29 -2.38 15.84 16.08
N THR A 30 -3.06 16.97 15.86
CA THR A 30 -4.46 17.08 15.45
C THR A 30 -4.55 17.50 14.00
N HIS A 31 -5.48 16.92 13.26
CA HIS A 31 -5.57 17.08 11.81
C HIS A 31 -7.02 17.31 11.40
N GLU A 32 -7.22 18.08 10.33
CA GLU A 32 -8.55 18.35 9.76
C GLU A 32 -9.13 17.15 9.01
N ASP A 33 -8.27 16.22 8.55
CA ASP A 33 -8.70 15.06 7.77
C ASP A 33 -9.47 14.05 8.64
N PRO A 34 -10.75 13.77 8.34
CA PRO A 34 -11.57 12.87 9.15
C PRO A 34 -11.11 11.41 9.10
N PHE A 35 -10.34 10.99 8.10
CA PHE A 35 -9.80 9.62 8.02
C PHE A 35 -8.63 9.39 8.98
N PHE A 36 -7.99 10.46 9.45
CA PHE A 36 -6.93 10.42 10.46
C PHE A 36 -6.87 11.72 11.28
N PRO A 37 -7.80 11.94 12.23
CA PRO A 37 -7.93 13.22 12.92
C PRO A 37 -6.90 13.45 14.03
N LYS A 38 -6.27 12.40 14.56
CA LYS A 38 -5.26 12.49 15.62
C LYS A 38 -4.19 11.39 15.51
N CYS A 39 -2.95 11.72 15.89
CA CYS A 39 -1.86 10.75 16.01
C CYS A 39 -2.14 9.64 17.05
N VAL A 40 -1.60 8.44 16.81
CA VAL A 40 -1.87 7.22 17.63
C VAL A 40 -0.78 7.01 18.68
N HIS A 41 -0.41 8.07 19.39
CA HIS A 41 0.46 7.99 20.55
C HIS A 41 0.07 9.08 21.54
N PRO A 42 0.39 8.92 22.84
CA PRO A 42 0.28 10.00 23.82
C PRO A 42 1.17 11.17 23.42
N ASP A 43 0.81 12.38 23.85
CA ASP A 43 1.66 13.55 23.65
C ASP A 43 3.02 13.28 24.31
N LEU A 44 4.10 13.42 23.52
CA LEU A 44 5.45 13.27 24.04
C LEU A 44 5.68 14.41 25.03
N SER A 45 5.92 14.06 26.29
CA SER A 45 6.19 15.05 27.33
C SER A 45 7.38 15.92 26.95
N GLU A 46 7.34 17.21 27.29
CA GLU A 46 8.42 18.19 27.07
C GLU A 46 9.78 17.75 27.63
N THR A 47 9.77 16.74 28.50
CA THR A 47 10.93 16.04 29.06
C THR A 47 11.90 15.51 28.01
N HIS A 48 11.42 15.19 26.80
CA HIS A 48 12.29 14.89 25.67
C HIS A 48 12.55 16.20 24.92
N GLY A 49 13.77 16.73 25.03
CA GLY A 49 14.22 17.96 24.34
C GLY A 49 14.26 17.85 22.81
N ASN A 50 13.13 17.47 22.21
CA ASN A 50 12.96 17.20 20.80
C ASN A 50 12.95 18.53 20.06
N LYS A 51 13.92 18.70 19.16
CA LYS A 51 13.97 19.84 18.25
C LYS A 51 13.03 19.57 17.09
N TRP A 52 11.81 20.10 17.17
CA TRP A 52 10.84 20.05 16.08
C TRP A 52 11.25 20.94 14.91
N PHE A 53 10.79 20.58 13.70
CA PHE A 53 11.05 21.40 12.53
C PHE A 53 10.26 22.70 12.63
N GLN A 54 10.91 23.82 12.35
CA GLN A 54 10.25 25.11 12.29
C GLN A 54 9.64 25.35 10.90
N PRO A 55 8.40 25.87 10.82
CA PRO A 55 7.80 26.29 9.55
C PRO A 55 8.66 27.33 8.82
N GLY A 56 8.57 27.39 7.49
CA GLY A 56 9.27 28.39 6.68
C GLY A 56 10.75 28.09 6.38
N ASN A 57 11.28 26.95 6.84
CA ASN A 57 12.61 26.48 6.44
C ASN A 57 12.58 25.85 5.03
N ALA A 58 13.57 26.18 4.18
CA ALA A 58 13.74 25.59 2.85
C ALA A 58 13.82 24.06 2.87
N THR A 59 14.35 23.46 3.94
CA THR A 59 14.38 22.00 4.12
C THR A 59 12.98 21.42 4.27
N VAL A 60 12.13 22.05 5.09
CA VAL A 60 10.74 21.62 5.30
C VAL A 60 9.96 21.72 3.99
N TYR A 61 10.12 22.81 3.25
CA TYR A 61 9.49 22.98 1.93
C TYR A 61 9.87 21.86 0.94
N LYS A 62 11.14 21.46 0.90
CA LYS A 62 11.59 20.34 0.05
C LYS A 62 10.96 19.01 0.46
N VAL A 63 10.84 18.76 1.76
CA VAL A 63 10.20 17.55 2.30
C VAL A 63 8.71 17.54 1.97
N GLU A 64 8.02 18.65 2.21
CA GLU A 64 6.60 18.80 1.88
C GLU A 64 6.33 18.55 0.40
N LYS A 65 7.13 19.16 -0.48
CA LYS A 65 7.02 18.96 -1.93
C LYS A 65 7.26 17.51 -2.35
N ALA A 66 8.16 16.80 -1.66
CA ALA A 66 8.44 15.40 -1.94
C ALA A 66 7.30 14.48 -1.46
N LEU A 67 6.82 14.67 -0.22
CA LEU A 67 5.81 13.84 0.40
C LEU A 67 4.41 14.08 -0.16
N LEU A 68 4.06 15.34 -0.45
CA LEU A 68 2.74 15.73 -0.96
C LEU A 68 2.66 15.76 -2.50
N ASN A 69 3.65 15.20 -3.19
CA ASN A 69 3.59 15.07 -4.64
C ASN A 69 2.38 14.22 -5.05
N LYS A 70 1.51 14.75 -5.91
CA LYS A 70 0.28 14.08 -6.38
C LYS A 70 0.53 12.66 -6.91
N ARG A 71 1.67 12.43 -7.56
CA ARG A 71 2.03 11.09 -8.06
C ARG A 71 2.32 10.13 -6.90
N ILE A 72 3.03 10.60 -5.88
CA ILE A 72 3.31 9.83 -4.66
C ILE A 72 2.01 9.51 -3.93
N LEU A 73 1.15 10.50 -3.70
CA LEU A 73 -0.14 10.27 -3.03
C LEU A 73 -1.00 9.23 -3.74
N LYS A 74 -1.02 9.22 -5.08
CA LYS A 74 -1.72 8.19 -5.88
C LYS A 74 -1.14 6.78 -5.68
N TYR A 75 0.16 6.65 -5.44
CA TYR A 75 0.77 5.35 -5.11
C TYR A 75 0.52 4.96 -3.67
N VAL A 76 0.60 5.91 -2.74
CA VAL A 76 0.32 5.73 -1.31
C VAL A 76 -1.12 5.24 -1.11
N GLU A 77 -2.09 5.80 -1.83
CA GLU A 77 -3.49 5.36 -1.79
C GLU A 77 -3.66 3.89 -2.21
N LYS A 78 -2.79 3.40 -3.09
CA LYS A 78 -2.83 2.03 -3.63
C LYS A 78 -1.97 1.04 -2.85
N LEU A 79 -1.33 1.46 -1.77
CA LEU A 79 -0.61 0.55 -0.90
C LEU A 79 -1.58 -0.48 -0.34
N SER A 80 -1.19 -1.74 -0.40
CA SER A 80 -1.97 -2.82 0.19
C SER A 80 -2.12 -2.59 1.70
N PRO A 81 -3.34 -2.62 2.24
CA PRO A 81 -3.53 -2.64 3.69
C PRO A 81 -3.19 -4.02 4.28
N GLN A 82 -3.21 -5.08 3.46
CA GLN A 82 -2.78 -6.42 3.84
C GLN A 82 -1.26 -6.61 3.66
N HIS A 83 -0.71 -7.59 4.39
CA HIS A 83 0.69 -7.99 4.41
C HIS A 83 1.37 -8.04 3.02
N GLN A 84 2.68 -7.85 3.03
CA GLN A 84 3.53 -7.95 1.85
C GLN A 84 3.45 -9.37 1.25
N THR A 85 3.06 -9.50 -0.02
CA THR A 85 2.97 -10.78 -0.74
C THR A 85 4.30 -11.26 -1.31
N SER A 86 5.38 -10.48 -1.17
CA SER A 86 6.67 -10.73 -1.83
C SER A 86 7.27 -12.10 -1.48
N ALA A 87 7.18 -12.51 -0.22
CA ALA A 87 7.66 -13.82 0.23
C ALA A 87 6.88 -14.97 -0.42
N LEU A 88 5.55 -14.84 -0.51
CA LEU A 88 4.68 -15.81 -1.17
C LEU A 88 4.93 -15.85 -2.69
N GLU A 89 5.08 -14.69 -3.33
CA GLU A 89 5.43 -14.56 -4.75
C GLU A 89 6.79 -15.21 -5.05
N ALA A 90 7.79 -15.01 -4.20
CA ALA A 90 9.11 -15.62 -4.32
C ALA A 90 9.05 -17.14 -4.15
N PHE A 91 8.34 -17.63 -3.13
CA PHE A 91 8.13 -19.06 -2.90
C PHE A 91 7.46 -19.74 -4.10
N HIS A 92 6.35 -19.17 -4.61
CA HIS A 92 5.68 -19.69 -5.81
C HIS A 92 6.57 -19.63 -7.05
N SER A 93 7.40 -18.59 -7.20
CA SER A 93 8.34 -18.48 -8.33
C SER A 93 9.38 -19.60 -8.33
N VAL A 94 9.87 -20.01 -7.15
CA VAL A 94 10.79 -21.15 -6.99
C VAL A 94 10.07 -22.45 -7.39
N ILE A 95 8.87 -22.69 -6.87
CA ILE A 95 8.09 -23.88 -7.23
C ILE A 95 7.84 -23.94 -8.74
N LEU A 96 7.38 -22.86 -9.36
CA LEU A 96 7.12 -22.80 -10.81
C LEU A 96 8.37 -23.00 -11.67
N ARG A 97 9.57 -22.71 -11.14
CA ARG A 97 10.83 -22.94 -11.83
C ARG A 97 11.24 -24.41 -11.83
N PHE A 98 10.94 -25.15 -10.76
CA PHE A 98 11.30 -26.56 -10.61
C PHE A 98 10.15 -27.52 -10.92
N ALA A 99 8.91 -27.06 -10.94
CA ALA A 99 7.77 -27.83 -11.39
C ALA A 99 7.88 -28.10 -12.90
N PRO A 100 7.70 -29.34 -13.37
CA PRO A 100 7.74 -29.63 -14.78
C PRO A 100 6.62 -28.85 -15.48
N LYS A 101 6.99 -27.88 -16.33
CA LYS A 101 6.05 -27.12 -17.17
C LYS A 101 5.36 -27.98 -18.25
N ASN A 102 5.68 -29.26 -18.29
CA ASN A 102 5.30 -30.21 -19.32
C ASN A 102 4.39 -31.32 -18.77
N VAL A 103 3.28 -30.96 -18.12
CA VAL A 103 2.05 -31.71 -18.39
C VAL A 103 1.53 -31.11 -19.68
N HIS A 104 2.01 -31.63 -20.81
CA HIS A 104 1.40 -31.40 -22.11
C HIS A 104 -0.10 -31.53 -21.90
N PHE A 105 -0.86 -30.44 -22.09
CA PHE A 105 -2.31 -30.52 -21.99
C PHE A 105 -2.73 -31.69 -22.89
N PRO A 106 -3.37 -32.75 -22.36
CA PRO A 106 -3.74 -33.86 -23.21
C PRO A 106 -4.60 -33.30 -24.34
N PHE A 107 -4.34 -33.72 -25.57
CA PHE A 107 -5.06 -33.26 -26.76
C PHE A 107 -6.59 -33.28 -26.55
N VAL A 108 -7.07 -34.28 -25.81
CA VAL A 108 -8.46 -34.41 -25.34
C VAL A 108 -8.94 -33.19 -24.52
N GLY A 109 -8.16 -32.71 -23.55
CA GLY A 109 -8.50 -31.53 -22.74
C GLY A 109 -8.42 -30.20 -23.50
N MET A 110 -7.67 -30.15 -24.60
CA MET A 110 -7.75 -29.02 -25.55
C MET A 110 -9.03 -29.09 -26.37
N LEU A 111 -9.41 -30.26 -26.89
CA LEU A 111 -10.65 -30.46 -27.64
C LEU A 111 -11.89 -30.08 -26.84
N CYS A 112 -11.96 -30.43 -25.54
CA CYS A 112 -13.10 -30.06 -24.68
C CYS A 112 -13.38 -28.55 -24.60
N ARG A 113 -12.38 -27.67 -24.87
CA ARG A 113 -12.56 -26.20 -24.89
C ARG A 113 -13.11 -25.68 -26.22
N TYR A 114 -12.96 -26.46 -27.30
CA TYR A 114 -13.48 -26.15 -28.63
C TYR A 114 -14.88 -26.71 -28.87
N VAL A 115 -15.35 -27.62 -28.01
CA VAL A 115 -16.73 -28.10 -28.05
C VAL A 115 -17.66 -26.98 -27.56
N LYS A 116 -18.21 -26.20 -28.50
CA LYS A 116 -19.45 -25.47 -28.27
C LYS A 116 -20.54 -26.51 -28.06
N VAL A 117 -20.93 -26.73 -26.80
CA VAL A 117 -22.15 -27.49 -26.51
C VAL A 117 -23.33 -26.60 -26.91
N PRO A 118 -24.10 -26.94 -27.96
CA PRO A 118 -25.31 -26.20 -28.26
C PRO A 118 -26.33 -26.55 -27.17
N GLY A 119 -26.79 -25.57 -26.40
CA GLY A 119 -28.00 -25.71 -25.58
C GLY A 119 -27.84 -25.97 -24.09
N LYS A 120 -26.83 -25.41 -23.40
CA LYS A 120 -26.92 -25.24 -21.94
C LYS A 120 -26.75 -23.77 -21.54
N LEU A 121 -27.88 -23.14 -21.17
CA LEU A 121 -27.87 -22.02 -20.24
C LEU A 121 -27.18 -22.49 -18.96
N ILE A 122 -26.17 -21.75 -18.54
CA ILE A 122 -25.62 -21.84 -17.19
C ILE A 122 -26.36 -20.75 -16.41
N LEU A 123 -27.23 -21.18 -15.47
CA LEU A 123 -27.64 -20.36 -14.33
C LEU A 123 -26.47 -20.25 -13.35
#